data_AF-A0A7Y5ISW5-F1
#
_entry.id   AF-A0A7Y5ISW5-F1
#
_cell.length_a   1.000
_cell.length_b   1.000
_cell.length_c   1.000
_cell.angle_alpha   90.00
_cell.angle_beta   90.00
_cell.angle_gamma   90.00
#
_symmetry.space_group_name_H-M   'P 1'
#
loop_
_entity.id
_entity.type
_entity.pdbx_description
1 polymer ?
#
loop_
_entity_poly.entity_id
_entity_poly.type
_entity_poly.pdbx_seq_one_letter_code
_entity_poly.pdbx_strand_id
1 'polypeptide(L)'
;MAKAQEYLQTQIEISDLFHVYGELLSPRQRTFIRLYYDENLSLAEIAERHEISRQAVHDAIKHGRRALANYEQTLHLLELRRNGGAPVTSNGWRGKVETILNEMEKTLREGSADLANRLPAQIASLRELLNGVGSPPGAQDSFREEAVA
;
A
#
# COMPACT_ATOMS: atom_id res chain seq x y z
N MET A 1 -9.58 2.77 27.37
CA MET A 1 -8.72 1.96 26.48
C MET A 1 -9.18 2.00 25.02
N ALA A 2 -10.43 1.64 24.68
CA ALA A 2 -10.92 1.63 23.28
C ALA A 2 -10.79 2.96 22.50
N LYS A 3 -11.16 4.11 23.12
CA LYS A 3 -11.07 5.44 22.47
C LYS A 3 -9.64 5.85 22.09
N ALA A 4 -8.63 5.40 22.84
CA ALA A 4 -7.24 5.74 22.58
C ALA A 4 -6.69 4.97 21.37
N GLN A 5 -7.08 3.70 21.23
CA GLN A 5 -6.74 2.88 20.06
C GLN A 5 -7.38 3.43 18.78
N GLU A 6 -8.66 3.81 18.85
CA GLU A 6 -9.37 4.43 17.73
C GLU A 6 -8.72 5.74 17.26
N TYR A 7 -8.28 6.57 18.21
CA TYR A 7 -7.57 7.82 17.90
C TYR A 7 -6.25 7.54 17.18
N LEU A 8 -5.43 6.63 17.71
CA LEU A 8 -4.15 6.28 17.11
C LEU A 8 -4.32 5.70 15.70
N GLN A 9 -5.32 4.83 15.51
CA GLN A 9 -5.62 4.26 14.20
C GLN A 9 -5.96 5.35 13.17
N THR A 10 -6.76 6.33 13.60
CA THR A 10 -7.11 7.49 12.76
C THR A 10 -5.87 8.31 12.38
N GLN A 11 -4.93 8.50 13.32
CA GLN A 11 -3.70 9.24 13.04
C GLN A 11 -2.81 8.52 12.01
N ILE A 12 -2.63 7.22 12.18
CA ILE A 12 -1.84 6.38 11.25
C ILE A 12 -2.46 6.41 9.85
N GLU A 13 -3.78 6.26 9.74
CA GLU A 13 -4.47 6.29 8.45
C GLU A 13 -4.25 7.62 7.70
N ILE A 14 -4.27 8.75 8.42
CA ILE A 14 -4.02 10.05 7.81
C ILE A 14 -2.57 10.19 7.37
N SER A 15 -1.62 9.67 8.15
CA SER A 15 -0.20 9.67 7.80
C SER A 15 0.03 8.88 6.50
N ASP A 16 -0.55 7.68 6.40
CA ASP A 16 -0.48 6.85 5.20
C ASP A 16 -1.04 7.58 3.97
N LEU A 17 -2.23 8.18 4.11
CA LEU A 17 -2.84 8.97 3.05
C LEU A 17 -1.98 10.17 2.67
N PHE A 18 -1.36 10.83 3.63
CA PHE A 18 -0.47 11.97 3.40
C PHE A 18 0.79 11.57 2.63
N HIS A 19 1.39 10.41 2.91
CA HIS A 19 2.53 9.92 2.14
C HIS A 19 2.18 9.64 0.66
N VAL A 20 0.94 9.28 0.36
CA VAL A 20 0.49 8.99 -1.00
C VAL A 20 0.01 10.25 -1.74
N TYR A 21 -0.77 11.11 -1.08
CA TYR A 21 -1.47 12.22 -1.72
C TYR A 21 -1.01 13.61 -1.26
N GLY A 22 -0.02 13.70 -0.37
CA GLY A 22 0.41 14.96 0.24
C GLY A 22 0.86 16.02 -0.76
N GLU A 23 1.32 15.62 -1.94
CA GLU A 23 1.74 16.54 -3.02
C GLU A 23 0.57 17.20 -3.74
N LEU A 24 -0.63 16.60 -3.68
CA LEU A 24 -1.85 17.14 -4.29
C LEU A 24 -2.52 18.22 -3.44
N LEU A 25 -2.11 18.32 -2.17
CA LEU A 25 -2.61 19.34 -1.26
C LEU A 25 -2.03 20.72 -1.61
N SER A 26 -2.77 21.77 -1.25
CA SER A 26 -2.20 23.11 -1.32
C SER A 26 -0.94 23.21 -0.43
N PRO A 27 0.05 24.05 -0.78
CA PRO A 27 1.30 24.17 -0.01
C PRO A 27 1.07 24.43 1.48
N ARG A 28 0.05 25.22 1.81
CA ARG A 28 -0.33 25.54 3.20
C ARG A 28 -0.88 24.33 3.94
N GLN A 29 -1.78 23.57 3.33
CA GLN A 29 -2.35 22.34 3.92
C GLN A 29 -1.26 21.27 4.09
N ARG A 30 -0.43 21.06 3.06
CA ARG A 30 0.70 20.12 3.10
C ARG A 30 1.65 20.44 4.24
N THR A 31 2.05 21.71 4.38
CA THR A 31 2.97 22.16 5.43
C THR A 31 2.40 21.88 6.81
N PHE A 32 1.15 22.27 7.08
CA PHE A 32 0.57 22.13 8.42
C PHE A 32 0.26 20.68 8.77
N ILE A 33 -0.15 19.86 7.80
CA ILE A 33 -0.34 18.42 8.02
C ILE A 33 1.01 17.76 8.31
N ARG A 34 2.08 18.07 7.57
CA ARG A 34 3.42 17.55 7.85
C ARG A 34 3.89 17.91 9.26
N LEU A 35 3.79 19.18 9.63
CA LEU A 35 4.22 19.65 10.95
C LEU A 35 3.46 18.93 12.08
N TYR A 36 2.18 18.66 11.87
CA TYR A 36 1.33 18.02 12.87
C TYR A 36 1.55 16.49 12.96
N TYR A 37 1.57 15.79 11.83
CA TYR A 37 1.63 14.30 11.80
C TYR A 37 3.06 13.76 11.81
N ASP A 38 4.02 14.42 11.14
CA ASP A 38 5.40 13.91 11.02
C ASP A 38 6.30 14.52 12.10
N GLU A 39 6.17 15.83 12.33
CA GLU A 39 7.02 16.57 13.28
C GLU A 39 6.40 16.64 14.70
N ASN A 40 5.19 16.11 14.90
CA ASN A 40 4.47 16.07 16.18
C ASN A 40 4.25 17.44 16.85
N LEU A 41 4.20 18.53 16.07
CA LEU A 41 3.89 19.85 16.60
C LEU A 41 2.40 19.95 16.94
N SER A 42 2.11 20.56 18.08
CA SER A 42 0.77 20.96 18.48
C SER A 42 0.24 22.10 17.59
N LEU A 43 -1.09 22.25 17.55
CA LEU A 43 -1.74 23.35 16.83
C LEU A 43 -1.30 24.74 17.32
N ALA A 44 -0.89 24.85 18.60
CA ALA A 44 -0.40 26.10 19.17
C ALA A 44 1.01 26.43 18.67
N GLU A 45 1.91 25.44 18.67
CA GLU A 45 3.28 25.61 18.16
C GLU A 45 3.29 25.96 16.67
N ILE A 46 2.42 25.33 15.86
CA ILE A 46 2.27 25.66 14.43
C ILE A 46 1.72 27.08 14.26
N ALA A 47 0.74 27.47 15.08
CA ALA A 47 0.12 28.79 15.01
C ALA A 47 1.12 29.91 15.35
N GLU A 48 1.91 29.72 16.40
CA GLU A 48 2.98 30.64 16.81
C GLU A 48 4.07 30.74 15.74
N ARG A 49 4.56 29.61 15.23
CA ARG A 49 5.63 29.57 14.21
C ARG A 49 5.26 30.26 12.90
N HIS A 50 3.97 30.29 12.56
CA HIS A 50 3.46 30.86 11.31
C HIS A 50 2.69 32.17 11.51
N GLU A 51 2.65 32.72 12.72
CA GLU A 51 1.96 33.98 13.07
C GLU A 51 0.48 34.01 12.62
N ILE A 52 -0.23 32.90 12.82
CA ILE A 52 -1.65 32.75 12.48
C ILE A 52 -2.46 32.25 13.67
N SER A 53 -3.79 32.32 13.57
CA SER A 53 -4.63 31.78 14.63
C SER A 53 -4.58 30.25 14.67
N ARG A 54 -4.66 29.69 15.89
CA ARG A 54 -4.83 28.24 16.11
C ARG A 54 -6.03 27.67 15.34
N GLN A 55 -7.09 28.46 15.18
CA GLN A 55 -8.26 28.10 14.39
C GLN A 55 -7.91 27.94 12.91
N ALA A 56 -7.12 28.85 12.34
CA ALA A 56 -6.68 28.75 10.95
C ALA A 56 -5.82 27.51 10.69
N VAL A 57 -4.96 27.13 11.64
CA VAL A 57 -4.19 25.87 11.58
C VAL A 57 -5.13 24.65 11.60
N HIS A 58 -6.05 24.63 12.56
CA HIS A 58 -7.03 23.55 12.70
C HIS A 58 -7.85 23.36 11.43
N ASP A 59 -8.36 24.45 10.85
CA ASP A 59 -9.21 24.39 9.66
C ASP A 59 -8.42 23.93 8.44
N ALA A 60 -7.19 24.41 8.27
CA ALA A 60 -6.30 23.94 7.20
C ALA A 60 -6.03 22.43 7.30
N ILE A 61 -5.73 21.90 8.49
CA ILE A 61 -5.53 20.46 8.70
C ILE A 61 -6.82 19.68 8.44
N LYS A 62 -7.96 20.17 8.95
CA LYS A 62 -9.27 19.55 8.73
C LYS A 62 -9.63 19.48 7.25
N HIS A 63 -9.42 20.55 6.50
CA HIS A 63 -9.67 20.59 5.06
C HIS A 63 -8.71 19.69 4.28
N GLY A 64 -7.42 19.68 4.64
CA GLY A 64 -6.45 18.79 4.01
C GLY A 64 -6.78 17.31 4.24
N ARG A 65 -7.17 16.91 5.46
CA ARG A 65 -7.64 15.53 5.75
C ARG A 65 -8.82 15.13 4.87
N ARG A 66 -9.79 16.04 4.68
CA ARG A 66 -10.95 15.78 3.81
C ARG A 66 -10.52 15.60 2.35
N ALA A 67 -9.57 16.41 1.89
CA ALA A 67 -9.03 16.27 0.53
C ALA A 67 -8.31 14.92 0.36
N LEU A 68 -7.46 14.52 1.31
CA LEU A 68 -6.79 13.22 1.32
C LEU A 68 -7.77 12.05 1.23
N ALA A 69 -8.85 12.08 2.03
CA ALA A 69 -9.89 11.05 1.99
C ALA A 69 -10.62 11.02 0.63
N ASN A 70 -10.93 12.19 0.06
CA ASN A 70 -11.56 12.27 -1.26
C ASN A 70 -10.64 11.73 -2.37
N TYR A 71 -9.33 11.97 -2.27
CA TYR A 71 -8.36 11.42 -3.22
C TYR A 71 -8.32 9.90 -3.15
N GLU A 72 -8.31 9.31 -1.95
CA GLU A 72 -8.38 7.85 -1.82
C GLU A 72 -9.67 7.27 -2.38
N GLN A 73 -10.82 7.90 -2.12
CA GLN A 73 -12.10 7.49 -2.68
C GLN A 73 -12.15 7.51 -4.21
N THR A 74 -11.27 8.29 -4.86
CA THR A 74 -11.25 8.43 -6.32
C THR A 74 -10.13 7.60 -6.95
N LEU A 75 -8.97 7.53 -6.30
CA LEU A 75 -7.73 7.02 -6.89
C LEU A 75 -7.32 5.64 -6.34
N HIS A 76 -7.75 5.26 -5.13
CA HIS A 76 -7.46 3.96 -4.51
C HIS A 76 -5.98 3.55 -4.51
N LEU A 77 -5.05 4.51 -4.50
CA LEU A 77 -3.61 4.24 -4.61
C LEU A 77 -3.03 3.69 -3.32
N LEU A 78 -3.58 4.06 -2.16
CA LEU A 78 -3.13 3.49 -0.89
C LEU A 78 -3.56 2.02 -0.79
N GLU A 79 -4.80 1.70 -1.16
CA GLU A 79 -5.28 0.32 -1.27
C GLU A 79 -4.42 -0.49 -2.26
N LEU A 80 -4.14 0.06 -3.43
CA LEU A 80 -3.27 -0.57 -4.44
C LEU A 80 -1.88 -0.87 -3.86
N ARG A 81 -1.29 0.08 -3.13
CA ARG A 81 0.02 -0.08 -2.50
C ARG A 81 0.00 -1.16 -1.42
N ARG A 82 -1.04 -1.19 -0.59
CA ARG A 82 -1.23 -2.22 0.46
C ARG A 82 -1.39 -3.62 -0.14
N ASN A 83 -1.96 -3.72 -1.34
CA ASN A 83 -2.14 -4.97 -2.08
C ASN A 83 -0.91 -5.39 -2.91
N GLY A 84 0.26 -4.77 -2.71
CA GLY A 84 1.51 -5.13 -3.39
C GLY A 84 1.60 -4.63 -4.83
N GLY A 85 0.85 -3.58 -5.20
CA GLY A 85 0.86 -3.00 -6.54
C GLY A 85 0.00 -3.73 -7.56
N ALA A 86 -0.66 -4.83 -7.18
CA ALA A 86 -1.62 -5.52 -8.02
C ALA A 86 -2.98 -4.80 -7.97
N PRO A 87 -3.56 -4.40 -9.11
CA PRO A 87 -4.90 -3.81 -9.15
C PRO A 87 -5.89 -4.69 -8.41
N VAL A 88 -6.73 -4.10 -7.56
CA VAL A 88 -7.88 -4.78 -6.94
C VAL A 88 -8.97 -4.97 -8.01
N THR A 89 -8.64 -5.65 -9.10
CA THR A 89 -9.65 -6.09 -10.07
C THR A 89 -10.30 -7.33 -9.49
N SER A 90 -11.64 -7.35 -9.53
CA SER A 90 -12.51 -8.42 -9.05
C SER A 90 -12.28 -9.73 -9.83
N ASN A 91 -11.17 -10.43 -9.55
CA ASN A 91 -10.72 -11.75 -10.05
C ASN A 91 -9.51 -11.74 -11.01
N GLY A 92 -8.60 -10.77 -10.91
CA GLY A 92 -7.29 -10.84 -11.55
C GLY A 92 -6.27 -11.58 -10.68
N TRP A 93 -5.59 -12.59 -11.19
CA TRP A 93 -4.42 -13.28 -10.60
C TRP A 93 -4.61 -14.00 -9.26
N ARG A 94 -5.08 -13.36 -8.18
CA ARG A 94 -5.27 -14.00 -6.86
C ARG A 94 -6.22 -15.19 -6.94
N GLY A 95 -7.35 -15.04 -7.64
CA GLY A 95 -8.28 -16.16 -7.85
C GLY A 95 -7.70 -17.30 -8.71
N LYS A 96 -6.83 -16.99 -9.67
CA LYS A 96 -6.12 -18.03 -10.44
C LYS A 96 -5.12 -18.78 -9.57
N VAL A 97 -4.37 -18.07 -8.72
CA VAL A 97 -3.43 -18.67 -7.77
C VAL A 97 -4.17 -19.52 -6.73
N GLU A 98 -5.27 -19.04 -6.17
CA GLU A 98 -6.11 -19.80 -5.23
C GLU A 98 -6.69 -21.07 -5.86
N THR A 99 -7.10 -21.00 -7.14
CA THR A 99 -7.53 -22.18 -7.88
C THR A 99 -6.40 -23.20 -8.00
N ILE A 100 -5.19 -22.76 -8.36
CA ILE A 100 -4.02 -23.63 -8.45
C ILE A 100 -3.66 -24.22 -7.09
N LEU A 101 -3.66 -23.43 -6.02
CA LEU A 101 -3.37 -23.90 -4.66
C LEU A 101 -4.37 -24.96 -4.20
N ASN A 102 -5.67 -24.74 -4.44
CA ASN A 102 -6.71 -25.73 -4.13
C ASN A 102 -6.55 -27.01 -4.95
N GLU A 103 -6.19 -26.90 -6.23
CA GLU A 103 -5.88 -28.07 -7.06
C GLU A 103 -4.66 -28.83 -6.52
N MET A 104 -3.59 -28.14 -6.15
CA MET A 104 -2.38 -28.76 -5.57
C MET A 104 -2.69 -29.45 -4.24
N GLU A 105 -3.44 -28.81 -3.34
CA GLU A 105 -3.85 -29.42 -2.08
C GLU A 105 -4.72 -30.66 -2.29
N LYS A 106 -5.60 -30.64 -3.30
CA LYS A 106 -6.40 -31.80 -3.68
C LYS A 106 -5.50 -32.94 -4.16
N THR A 107 -4.50 -32.65 -4.98
CA THR A 107 -3.58 -33.66 -5.50
C THR A 107 -2.64 -34.22 -4.42
N LEU A 108 -2.21 -33.40 -3.46
CA LEU A 108 -1.48 -33.86 -2.27
C LEU A 108 -2.31 -34.80 -1.39
N ARG A 109 -3.64 -34.62 -1.36
CA ARG A 109 -4.59 -35.52 -0.68
C ARG A 109 -4.85 -36.82 -1.47
N GLU A 110 -4.79 -36.79 -2.80
CA GLU A 110 -5.18 -37.92 -3.67
C GLU A 110 -4.03 -38.86 -4.08
N GLY A 111 -2.75 -38.49 -3.88
CA GLY A 111 -1.60 -39.41 -3.93
C GLY A 111 -0.73 -39.36 -5.21
N SER A 112 0.42 -40.03 -5.17
CA SER A 112 1.61 -39.74 -5.99
C SER A 112 1.50 -39.96 -7.49
N ALA A 113 0.60 -40.85 -7.96
CA ALA A 113 0.46 -41.15 -9.38
C ALA A 113 -0.24 -40.03 -10.16
N ASP A 114 -1.21 -39.36 -9.54
CA ASP A 114 -1.94 -38.25 -10.17
C ASP A 114 -1.12 -36.95 -10.14
N LEU A 115 -0.34 -36.77 -9.07
CA LEU A 115 0.60 -35.65 -8.90
C LEU A 115 1.64 -35.60 -10.02
N ALA A 116 2.26 -36.74 -10.35
CA ALA A 116 3.28 -36.81 -11.39
C ALA A 116 2.75 -36.44 -12.79
N ASN A 117 1.48 -36.75 -13.09
CA ASN A 117 0.89 -36.49 -14.40
C ASN A 117 0.46 -35.02 -14.59
N ARG A 118 0.16 -34.29 -13.52
CA ARG A 118 -0.45 -32.96 -13.58
C ARG A 118 0.50 -31.82 -13.18
N LEU A 119 1.53 -32.11 -12.39
CA LEU A 119 2.61 -31.19 -12.05
C LEU A 119 3.23 -30.46 -13.25
N PRO A 120 3.51 -31.12 -14.40
CA PRO A 120 4.13 -30.44 -15.53
C PRO A 120 3.27 -29.32 -16.13
N ALA A 121 1.95 -29.55 -16.23
CA ALA A 121 1.01 -28.56 -16.77
C ALA A 121 0.88 -27.35 -15.82
N GLN A 122 0.80 -27.61 -14.51
CA GLN A 122 0.72 -26.56 -13.50
C GLN A 122 2.03 -25.75 -13.39
N ILE A 123 3.21 -26.40 -13.48
CA ILE A 123 4.51 -25.72 -13.55
C ILE A 123 4.61 -24.85 -14.80
N ALA A 124 4.10 -25.31 -15.95
CA ALA A 124 4.09 -24.53 -17.18
C ALA A 124 3.23 -23.27 -17.04
N SER A 125 2.02 -23.39 -16.48
CA SER A 125 1.16 -22.23 -16.20
C SER A 125 1.80 -21.27 -15.19
N LEU A 126 2.44 -21.78 -14.12
CA LEU A 126 3.15 -20.92 -13.16
C LEU A 126 4.33 -20.19 -13.80
N ARG A 127 5.09 -20.85 -14.67
CA ARG A 127 6.19 -20.22 -15.43
C ARG A 127 5.67 -19.14 -16.39
N GLU A 128 4.56 -19.39 -17.05
CA GLU A 128 3.92 -18.41 -17.94
C GLU A 128 3.43 -17.17 -17.16
N LEU A 129 2.85 -17.38 -15.98
CA LEU A 129 2.43 -16.30 -15.09
C LEU A 129 3.63 -15.50 -14.53
N LEU A 130 4.74 -16.17 -14.21
CA LEU A 130 5.96 -15.51 -13.73
C LEU A 130 6.71 -14.76 -14.84
N ASN A 131 6.69 -15.25 -16.08
CA ASN A 131 7.34 -14.59 -17.23
C ASN A 131 6.55 -13.36 -17.75
N GLY A 132 5.25 -13.26 -17.46
CA GLY A 132 4.42 -12.10 -17.79
C GLY A 132 4.46 -10.96 -16.76
N VAL A 133 5.08 -11.20 -15.60
CA VAL A 133 5.35 -10.19 -14.58
C VAL A 133 6.76 -9.67 -14.83
N GLY A 134 6.87 -8.50 -15.47
CA GLY A 134 8.10 -7.72 -15.41
C GLY A 134 8.53 -7.63 -13.95
N SER A 135 9.79 -7.97 -13.67
CA SER A 135 10.34 -8.00 -12.31
C SER A 135 9.93 -6.76 -11.51
N PRO A 136 9.78 -6.86 -10.17
CA PRO A 136 9.54 -5.69 -9.34
C PRO A 136 10.55 -4.61 -9.69
N PRO A 137 10.14 -3.36 -10.02
CA PRO A 137 11.10 -2.30 -10.26
C PRO A 137 11.91 -2.11 -8.98
N GLY A 138 13.16 -2.56 -9.00
CA GLY A 138 14.07 -2.59 -7.85
C GLY A 138 14.66 -3.97 -7.48
N ALA A 139 14.22 -5.08 -8.09
CA ALA A 139 14.75 -6.42 -7.75
C ALA A 139 15.89 -6.92 -8.65
N GLN A 140 16.29 -6.18 -9.70
CA GLN A 140 17.36 -6.62 -10.62
C GLN A 140 18.77 -6.10 -10.31
N ASP A 141 18.96 -5.29 -9.26
CA ASP A 141 20.22 -4.54 -9.06
C ASP A 141 21.10 -4.96 -7.86
N SER A 142 20.83 -6.11 -7.20
CA SER A 142 21.62 -6.50 -6.00
C SER A 142 22.36 -7.84 -6.07
N PHE A 143 22.31 -8.58 -7.18
CA PHE A 143 22.94 -9.90 -7.26
C PHE A 143 23.55 -10.23 -8.63
N ARG A 144 24.40 -9.36 -9.19
CA ARG A 144 25.37 -9.73 -10.24
C ARG A 144 26.59 -8.80 -10.26
N GLU A 145 27.62 -9.13 -9.48
CA GLU A 145 29.04 -9.08 -9.86
C GLU A 145 29.94 -9.30 -8.64
N GLU A 146 30.16 -10.56 -8.25
CA GLU A 146 31.40 -10.98 -7.57
C GLU A 146 31.57 -12.49 -7.68
N ALA A 147 31.78 -12.97 -8.91
CA ALA A 147 32.29 -14.31 -9.17
C ALA A 147 32.81 -14.37 -10.60
N VAL A 148 33.89 -13.64 -10.90
CA VAL A 148 35.01 -14.06 -11.77
C VAL A 148 36.14 -13.04 -11.58
N ALA A 149 37.12 -13.39 -10.75
CA ALA A 149 38.54 -13.07 -10.91
C ALA A 149 39.34 -13.98 -9.97
#